data_AF-A0A935UJ12-F1
#
_entry.id   AF-A0A935UJ12-F1
#
_cell.length_a   1.000
_cell.length_b   1.000
_cell.length_c   1.000
_cell.angle_alpha   90.00
_cell.angle_beta   90.00
_cell.angle_gamma   90.00
#
_symmetry.space_group_name_H-M   'P 1'
#
loop_
_entity.id
_entity.type
_entity.pdbx_description
1 polymer ?
#
loop_
_entity_poly.entity_id
_entity_poly.type
_entity_poly.pdbx_seq_one_letter_code
_entity_poly.pdbx_strand_id
1 'polypeptide(L)'
;MENSEESMPEKPYSSLMNDEETPVSAEEVIIYPAKYKKPDQANNIWMRSLVSLALYLALGIYIFKRWEILLLITAIVMIHELGHFFAMKYFRYKDLGIFFIPLLGAYVSGTKREVSQKQSAVILLAGPLPGIIIGVAFYLIDQHSAGYYLLNIPYSRIGLLFILLNLINLFPVYPLDGGQLLNRVFLDEESIISKIFIFLSIGFMCWFAIQMPFYPLLIFPAMMLLRMVGEKKINNIEKRIEAEGINTDLEYEDLPDKDYWRIRNILIEEHNSFKDVSPAPPFEYDEKEERIMTTIQHLLHRHLIQDLSITGKIFIFLIWAAGIASPWLINMDMSFFKQFGF
;
A
#
# COMPACT_ATOMS: atom_id res chain seq x y z
N MET A 1 35.44 -104.53 -10.76
CA MET A 1 36.18 -103.35 -10.29
C MET A 1 35.15 -102.48 -9.59
N GLU A 2 35.21 -102.13 -8.32
CA GLU A 2 36.08 -102.41 -7.19
C GLU A 2 35.37 -101.77 -5.97
N ASN A 3 35.61 -102.33 -4.79
CA ASN A 3 35.02 -101.98 -3.48
C ASN A 3 35.13 -100.49 -3.10
N SER A 4 34.25 -100.01 -2.20
CA SER A 4 34.61 -99.80 -0.78
C SER A 4 33.56 -99.02 0.03
N GLU A 5 33.50 -99.38 1.30
CA GLU A 5 32.62 -98.94 2.38
C GLU A 5 32.89 -97.51 2.92
N GLU A 6 31.91 -97.05 3.72
CA GLU A 6 32.06 -96.44 5.05
C GLU A 6 31.98 -94.92 5.32
N SER A 7 31.14 -94.63 6.32
CA SER A 7 31.26 -93.62 7.40
C SER A 7 30.66 -92.21 7.22
N MET A 8 29.74 -91.88 8.14
CA MET A 8 29.40 -90.50 8.52
C MET A 8 30.45 -89.95 9.51
N PRO A 9 30.55 -88.62 9.62
CA PRO A 9 30.57 -88.02 10.97
C PRO A 9 29.67 -86.78 11.11
N GLU A 10 29.30 -86.50 12.37
CA GLU A 10 28.48 -85.36 12.82
C GLU A 10 29.21 -84.00 12.83
N LYS A 11 28.43 -82.94 12.52
CA LYS A 11 28.36 -81.51 12.98
C LYS A 11 29.65 -80.72 13.38
N PRO A 12 29.66 -79.39 13.13
CA PRO A 12 29.27 -78.46 14.21
C PRO A 12 28.46 -77.22 13.79
N TYR A 13 27.73 -76.67 14.76
CA TYR A 13 27.10 -75.35 14.74
C TYR A 13 28.12 -74.23 14.48
N SER A 14 27.78 -73.24 13.63
CA SER A 14 28.42 -71.92 13.63
C SER A 14 27.36 -70.84 13.44
N SER A 15 27.30 -69.96 14.44
CA SER A 15 26.46 -68.79 14.61
C SER A 15 26.84 -67.61 13.71
N LEU A 16 25.92 -66.63 13.65
CA LEU A 16 26.09 -65.22 13.27
C LEU A 16 26.02 -64.89 11.77
N MET A 17 24.86 -64.45 11.32
CA MET A 17 24.70 -63.06 10.85
C MET A 17 23.24 -62.63 11.09
N ASN A 18 23.09 -61.70 12.03
CA ASN A 18 21.94 -60.81 12.12
C ASN A 18 21.96 -59.97 10.84
N ASP A 19 21.02 -60.20 9.93
CA ASP A 19 20.55 -59.13 9.07
C ASP A 19 19.69 -58.22 9.96
N GLU A 20 20.36 -57.35 10.73
CA GLU A 20 19.73 -56.15 11.25
C GLU A 20 19.42 -55.27 10.03
N GLU A 21 18.24 -55.48 9.45
CA GLU A 21 17.54 -54.44 8.71
C GLU A 21 17.40 -53.26 9.67
N THR A 22 18.36 -52.33 9.59
CA THR A 22 18.17 -50.96 10.09
C THR A 22 16.81 -50.48 9.59
N PRO A 23 15.85 -50.15 10.48
CA PRO A 23 14.60 -49.60 10.02
C PRO A 23 14.93 -48.24 9.43
N VAL A 24 14.85 -48.15 8.10
CA VAL A 24 14.76 -46.86 7.41
C VAL A 24 13.60 -46.16 8.08
N SER A 25 13.88 -45.11 8.85
CA SER A 25 12.86 -44.32 9.52
C SER A 25 11.86 -43.91 8.46
N ALA A 26 10.65 -44.45 8.53
CA ALA A 26 9.53 -43.93 7.76
C ALA A 26 9.40 -42.47 8.17
N GLU A 27 9.86 -41.55 7.32
CA GLU A 27 9.42 -40.16 7.42
C GLU A 27 7.90 -40.23 7.34
N GLU A 28 7.21 -40.01 8.46
CA GLU A 28 5.77 -39.84 8.48
C GLU A 28 5.46 -38.73 7.48
N VAL A 29 4.86 -39.09 6.35
CA VAL A 29 4.45 -38.14 5.33
C VAL A 29 3.30 -37.34 5.93
N ILE A 30 3.62 -36.22 6.58
CA ILE A 30 2.64 -35.31 7.15
C ILE A 30 1.79 -34.75 6.00
N ILE A 31 0.53 -35.15 5.94
CA ILE A 31 -0.44 -34.61 4.99
C ILE A 31 -0.98 -33.31 5.58
N TYR A 32 -0.62 -32.18 4.96
CA TYR A 32 -1.11 -30.87 5.37
C TYR A 32 -2.54 -30.66 4.86
N PRO A 33 -3.48 -30.21 5.72
CA PRO A 33 -4.79 -29.78 5.25
C PRO A 33 -4.67 -28.55 4.34
N ALA A 34 -5.70 -28.33 3.52
CA ALA A 34 -5.76 -27.17 2.64
C ALA A 34 -5.55 -25.87 3.41
N LYS A 35 -4.91 -24.87 2.79
CA LYS A 35 -4.85 -23.51 3.32
C LYS A 35 -6.24 -22.87 3.37
N TYR A 36 -6.43 -21.95 4.32
CA TYR A 36 -7.71 -21.29 4.52
C TYR A 36 -8.15 -20.45 3.31
N LYS A 37 -9.38 -20.67 2.82
CA LYS A 37 -9.99 -19.83 1.78
C LYS A 37 -11.10 -19.02 2.40
N LYS A 38 -11.00 -17.69 2.30
CA LYS A 38 -12.04 -16.79 2.80
C LYS A 38 -13.32 -17.01 1.97
N PRO A 39 -14.49 -17.16 2.62
CA PRO A 39 -15.77 -17.18 1.89
C PRO A 39 -15.98 -15.85 1.17
N ASP A 40 -16.53 -15.87 -0.05
CA ASP A 40 -16.83 -14.68 -0.85
C ASP A 40 -17.80 -13.75 -0.10
N GLN A 41 -17.25 -12.88 0.76
CA GLN A 41 -17.99 -11.78 1.33
C GLN A 41 -18.09 -10.72 0.25
N ALA A 42 -19.32 -10.37 -0.13
CA ALA A 42 -19.60 -9.16 -0.90
C ALA A 42 -19.20 -7.94 -0.05
N ASN A 43 -17.90 -7.64 -0.03
CA ASN A 43 -17.37 -6.46 0.59
C ASN A 43 -17.82 -5.30 -0.30
N ASN A 44 -18.97 -4.70 0.02
CA ASN A 44 -19.55 -3.61 -0.77
C ASN A 44 -18.72 -2.34 -0.57
N ILE A 45 -17.53 -2.31 -1.19
CA ILE A 45 -16.61 -1.17 -1.24
C ILE A 45 -17.38 0.10 -1.62
N TRP A 46 -18.28 -0.01 -2.60
CA TRP A 46 -19.19 1.06 -3.03
C TRP A 46 -20.07 1.62 -1.91
N MET A 47 -20.61 0.77 -1.04
CA MET A 47 -21.43 1.23 0.08
C MET A 47 -20.58 1.98 1.11
N ARG A 48 -19.37 1.49 1.40
CA ARG A 48 -18.42 2.19 2.28
C ARG A 48 -17.99 3.54 1.70
N SER A 49 -17.74 3.60 0.38
CA SER A 49 -17.47 4.85 -0.34
C SER A 49 -18.62 5.85 -0.19
N LEU A 50 -19.86 5.41 -0.42
CA LEU A 50 -21.06 6.25 -0.27
C LEU A 50 -21.23 6.76 1.16
N VAL A 51 -21.08 5.90 2.16
CA VAL A 51 -21.14 6.28 3.58
C VAL A 51 -20.06 7.30 3.92
N SER A 52 -18.82 7.09 3.45
CA SER A 52 -17.72 8.01 3.69
C SER A 52 -17.96 9.40 3.07
N LEU A 53 -18.51 9.44 1.84
CA LEU A 53 -18.87 10.69 1.17
C LEU A 53 -20.00 11.42 1.92
N ALA A 54 -21.03 10.67 2.37
CA ALA A 54 -22.13 11.25 3.13
C ALA A 54 -21.65 11.88 4.44
N LEU A 55 -20.76 11.21 5.19
CA LEU A 55 -20.15 11.74 6.40
C LEU A 55 -19.27 12.97 6.13
N TYR A 56 -18.47 12.92 5.07
CA TYR A 56 -17.66 14.05 4.61
C TYR A 56 -18.52 15.28 4.31
N LEU A 57 -19.61 15.11 3.55
CA LEU A 57 -20.52 16.21 3.21
C LEU A 57 -21.29 16.72 4.43
N ALA A 58 -21.79 15.83 5.29
CA ALA A 58 -22.53 16.23 6.49
C ALA A 58 -21.67 17.09 7.44
N LEU A 59 -20.44 16.63 7.73
CA LEU A 59 -19.50 17.40 8.53
C LEU A 59 -19.04 18.67 7.80
N GLY A 60 -18.86 18.58 6.49
CA GLY A 60 -18.56 19.72 5.63
C GLY A 60 -19.60 20.82 5.72
N ILE A 61 -20.89 20.50 5.65
CA ILE A 61 -21.98 21.48 5.77
C ILE A 61 -21.98 22.13 7.16
N TYR A 62 -21.68 21.36 8.20
CA TYR A 62 -21.61 21.87 9.56
C TYR A 62 -20.50 22.92 9.74
N ILE A 63 -19.36 22.75 9.06
CA ILE A 63 -18.18 23.63 9.19
C ILE A 63 -18.19 24.75 8.15
N PHE A 64 -18.40 24.40 6.88
CA PHE A 64 -18.48 25.34 5.77
C PHE A 64 -19.89 25.91 5.72
N LYS A 65 -20.07 27.11 6.27
CA LYS A 65 -21.32 27.89 6.19
C LYS A 65 -21.75 28.25 4.74
N ARG A 66 -20.89 27.99 3.75
CA ARG A 66 -21.12 28.22 2.32
C ARG A 66 -21.04 26.90 1.56
N TRP A 67 -22.20 26.39 1.18
CA TRP A 67 -22.33 25.10 0.49
C TRP A 67 -21.69 25.12 -0.92
N GLU A 68 -21.60 26.27 -1.58
CA GLU A 68 -20.99 26.39 -2.92
C GLU A 68 -19.49 26.09 -2.88
N ILE A 69 -18.81 26.55 -1.82
CA ILE A 69 -17.39 26.29 -1.61
C ILE A 69 -17.17 24.82 -1.26
N LEU A 70 -18.04 24.23 -0.42
CA LEU A 70 -17.97 22.81 -0.09
C LEU A 70 -18.11 21.94 -1.35
N LEU A 71 -19.10 22.21 -2.20
CA LEU A 71 -19.29 21.47 -3.45
C LEU A 71 -18.08 21.64 -4.38
N LEU A 72 -17.52 22.85 -4.48
CA LEU A 72 -16.33 23.09 -5.29
C LEU A 72 -15.12 22.30 -4.79
N ILE A 73 -14.83 22.34 -3.48
CA ILE A 73 -13.73 21.56 -2.87
C ILE A 73 -13.96 20.06 -3.09
N THR A 74 -15.19 19.59 -2.88
CA THR A 74 -15.57 18.19 -3.11
C THR A 74 -15.31 17.79 -4.56
N ALA A 75 -15.69 18.63 -5.52
CA ALA A 75 -15.48 18.38 -6.94
C ALA A 75 -13.98 18.33 -7.29
N ILE A 76 -13.16 19.23 -6.73
CA ILE A 76 -11.72 19.24 -6.96
C ILE A 76 -11.08 17.96 -6.43
N VAL A 77 -11.40 17.57 -5.19
CA VAL A 77 -10.92 16.32 -4.57
C VAL A 77 -11.40 15.12 -5.37
N MET A 78 -12.66 15.10 -5.81
CA MET A 78 -13.20 13.98 -6.58
C MET A 78 -12.50 13.84 -7.94
N ILE A 79 -12.27 14.93 -8.66
CA ILE A 79 -11.53 14.91 -9.94
C ILE A 79 -10.10 14.40 -9.73
N HIS A 80 -9.45 14.84 -8.65
CA HIS A 80 -8.13 14.39 -8.25
C HIS A 80 -8.11 12.87 -7.99
N GLU A 81 -8.98 12.36 -7.11
CA GLU A 81 -9.03 10.92 -6.83
C GLU A 81 -9.46 10.09 -8.05
N LEU A 82 -10.35 10.61 -8.90
CA LEU A 82 -10.72 9.93 -10.14
C LEU A 82 -9.51 9.77 -11.08
N GLY A 83 -8.59 10.73 -11.08
CA GLY A 83 -7.31 10.62 -11.78
C GLY A 83 -6.50 9.40 -11.32
N HIS A 84 -6.30 9.26 -10.01
CA HIS A 84 -5.66 8.07 -9.43
C HIS A 84 -6.44 6.79 -9.75
N PHE A 85 -7.76 6.80 -9.58
CA PHE A 85 -8.63 5.66 -9.82
C PHE A 85 -8.53 5.15 -11.26
N PHE A 86 -8.62 6.03 -12.25
CA PHE A 86 -8.53 5.65 -13.66
C PHE A 86 -7.13 5.16 -14.02
N ALA A 87 -6.07 5.76 -13.48
CA ALA A 87 -4.70 5.27 -13.68
C ALA A 87 -4.51 3.88 -13.06
N MET A 88 -4.97 3.65 -11.83
CA MET A 88 -4.93 2.33 -11.20
C MET A 88 -5.76 1.31 -11.97
N LYS A 89 -6.94 1.68 -12.47
CA LYS A 89 -7.79 0.82 -13.31
C LYS A 89 -7.08 0.44 -14.61
N TYR A 90 -6.43 1.40 -15.27
CA TYR A 90 -5.64 1.17 -16.48
C TYR A 90 -4.50 0.18 -16.22
N PHE A 91 -3.83 0.29 -15.07
CA PHE A 91 -2.78 -0.65 -14.66
C PHE A 91 -3.29 -1.93 -13.98
N ARG A 92 -4.59 -2.24 -14.08
CA ARG A 92 -5.23 -3.49 -13.65
C ARG A 92 -5.14 -3.76 -12.14
N TYR A 93 -5.22 -2.71 -11.32
CA TYR A 93 -5.42 -2.88 -9.88
C TYR A 93 -6.78 -3.53 -9.60
N LYS A 94 -6.83 -4.38 -8.57
CA LYS A 94 -8.04 -5.02 -8.05
C LYS A 94 -8.58 -4.25 -6.83
N ASP A 95 -9.82 -4.53 -6.45
CA ASP A 95 -10.48 -3.97 -5.25
C ASP A 95 -10.47 -2.44 -5.15
N LEU A 96 -10.72 -1.79 -6.29
CA LEU A 96 -10.68 -0.33 -6.38
C LEU A 96 -11.86 0.31 -5.64
N GLY A 97 -11.55 1.31 -4.81
CA GLY A 97 -12.52 2.09 -4.05
C GLY A 97 -12.02 3.51 -3.81
N ILE A 98 -12.94 4.46 -3.64
CA ILE A 98 -12.63 5.84 -3.27
C ILE A 98 -13.25 6.11 -1.91
N PHE A 99 -12.47 6.61 -0.96
CA PHE A 99 -12.91 6.87 0.41
C PHE A 99 -12.65 8.30 0.80
N PHE A 100 -13.65 8.96 1.37
CA PHE A 100 -13.53 10.32 1.86
C PHE A 100 -13.19 10.31 3.35
N ILE A 101 -12.19 11.10 3.72
CA ILE A 101 -11.82 11.35 5.11
C ILE A 101 -12.29 12.76 5.48
N PRO A 102 -13.26 12.90 6.39
CA PRO A 102 -13.79 14.19 6.78
C PRO A 102 -12.67 15.17 7.18
N LEU A 103 -12.74 16.41 6.67
CA LEU A 103 -11.79 17.51 6.91
C LEU A 103 -10.40 17.38 6.30
N LEU A 104 -10.06 16.23 5.73
CA LEU A 104 -8.71 15.97 5.24
C LEU A 104 -8.69 15.78 3.72
N GLY A 105 -9.68 15.11 3.15
CA GLY A 105 -9.75 14.88 1.71
C GLY A 105 -10.36 13.52 1.37
N ALA A 106 -9.77 12.84 0.41
CA ALA A 106 -10.12 11.48 0.03
C ALA A 106 -8.86 10.69 -0.32
N TYR A 107 -9.01 9.38 -0.56
CA TYR A 107 -7.96 8.53 -1.10
C TYR A 107 -8.56 7.39 -1.92
N VAL A 108 -7.81 6.92 -2.91
CA VAL A 108 -8.12 5.69 -3.65
C VAL A 108 -7.44 4.47 -3.00
N SER A 109 -8.21 3.43 -2.73
CA SER A 109 -7.69 2.11 -2.37
C SER A 109 -7.59 1.23 -3.61
N GLY A 110 -6.55 0.40 -3.67
CA GLY A 110 -6.42 -0.65 -4.68
C GLY A 110 -5.30 -1.61 -4.33
N THR A 111 -5.38 -2.83 -4.84
CA THR A 111 -4.38 -3.88 -4.63
C THR A 111 -3.76 -4.32 -5.95
N LYS A 112 -2.43 -4.44 -5.95
CA LYS A 112 -1.63 -5.02 -7.04
C LYS A 112 -0.36 -5.61 -6.47
N ARG A 113 0.06 -6.77 -6.98
CA ARG A 113 1.26 -7.51 -6.53
C ARG A 113 2.54 -6.78 -6.89
N GLU A 114 2.72 -6.51 -8.17
CA GLU A 114 3.89 -5.81 -8.69
C GLU A 114 3.50 -4.42 -9.16
N VAL A 115 4.21 -3.42 -8.64
CA VAL A 115 4.02 -2.03 -9.03
C VAL A 115 5.33 -1.52 -9.59
N SER A 116 5.34 -1.14 -10.87
CA SER A 116 6.55 -0.55 -11.46
C SER A 116 6.71 0.92 -11.04
N GLN A 117 7.94 1.42 -11.04
CA GLN A 117 8.23 2.84 -10.82
C GLN A 117 7.48 3.71 -11.84
N LYS A 118 7.43 3.30 -13.11
CA LYS A 118 6.69 4.04 -14.15
C LYS A 118 5.20 4.11 -13.84
N GLN A 119 4.62 2.98 -13.44
CA GLN A 119 3.21 2.91 -13.08
C GLN A 119 2.91 3.81 -11.87
N SER A 120 3.77 3.73 -10.84
CA SER A 120 3.67 4.60 -9.65
C SER A 120 3.71 6.08 -10.03
N ALA A 121 4.65 6.47 -10.90
CA ALA A 121 4.78 7.85 -11.34
C ALA A 121 3.54 8.35 -12.07
N VAL A 122 3.03 7.55 -13.01
CA VAL A 122 1.81 7.88 -13.77
C VAL A 122 0.60 7.98 -12.83
N ILE A 123 0.43 7.02 -11.92
CA ILE A 123 -0.68 7.05 -10.95
C ILE A 123 -0.60 8.30 -10.09
N LEU A 124 0.56 8.61 -9.50
CA LEU A 124 0.75 9.73 -8.59
C LEU A 124 0.60 11.09 -9.28
N LEU A 125 0.94 11.19 -10.56
CA LEU A 125 0.74 12.42 -11.35
C LEU A 125 -0.68 12.53 -11.92
N ALA A 126 -1.39 11.41 -12.11
CA ALA A 126 -2.73 11.39 -12.69
C ALA A 126 -3.79 12.05 -11.80
N GLY A 127 -3.57 12.14 -10.48
CA GLY A 127 -4.43 12.92 -9.59
C GLY A 127 -4.25 14.44 -9.74
N PRO A 128 -3.04 14.97 -9.46
CA PRO A 128 -2.81 16.42 -9.42
C PRO A 128 -2.84 17.11 -10.78
N LEU A 129 -2.28 16.49 -11.85
CA LEU A 129 -2.11 17.18 -13.13
C LEU A 129 -3.43 17.57 -13.81
N PRO A 130 -4.47 16.71 -13.89
CA PRO A 130 -5.75 17.13 -14.47
C PRO A 130 -6.37 18.31 -13.73
N GLY A 131 -6.27 18.33 -12.39
CA GLY A 131 -6.77 19.42 -11.58
C GLY A 131 -6.03 20.73 -11.85
N ILE A 132 -4.69 20.69 -12.01
CA ILE A 132 -3.89 21.85 -12.40
C ILE A 132 -4.28 22.35 -13.80
N ILE A 133 -4.42 21.46 -14.78
CA ILE A 133 -4.81 21.82 -16.15
C ILE A 133 -6.17 22.51 -16.17
N ILE A 134 -7.15 21.95 -15.45
CA ILE A 134 -8.49 22.54 -15.31
C ILE A 134 -8.39 23.92 -14.65
N GLY A 135 -7.61 24.04 -13.58
CA GLY A 135 -7.45 25.31 -12.87
C GLY A 135 -6.79 26.39 -13.71
N VAL A 136 -5.76 26.03 -14.49
CA VAL A 136 -5.12 26.91 -15.49
C VAL A 136 -6.14 27.36 -16.52
N ALA A 137 -6.97 26.46 -17.05
CA ALA A 137 -7.99 26.81 -18.03
C ALA A 137 -9.01 27.81 -17.47
N PHE A 138 -9.54 27.57 -16.26
CA PHE A 138 -10.45 28.51 -15.60
C PHE A 138 -9.83 29.89 -15.39
N TYR A 139 -8.57 29.94 -14.94
CA TYR A 139 -7.85 31.19 -14.70
C TYR A 139 -7.62 31.98 -16.01
N LEU A 140 -7.19 31.30 -17.07
CA LEU A 140 -6.95 31.92 -18.37
C LEU A 140 -8.24 32.40 -19.05
N ILE A 141 -9.35 31.68 -18.90
CA ILE A 141 -10.65 32.11 -19.42
C ILE A 141 -11.09 33.41 -18.74
N ASP A 142 -10.97 33.50 -17.41
CA ASP A 142 -11.36 34.71 -16.65
C ASP A 142 -10.53 35.94 -17.04
N GLN A 143 -9.23 35.75 -17.32
CA GLN A 143 -8.32 36.81 -17.79
C GLN A 143 -8.76 37.41 -19.14
N HIS A 144 -9.30 36.60 -20.05
CA HIS A 144 -9.71 37.05 -21.39
C HIS A 144 -11.18 37.45 -21.47
N SER A 145 -11.99 37.03 -20.50
CA SER A 145 -13.43 37.27 -20.50
C SER A 145 -13.92 37.41 -19.06
N ALA A 146 -13.92 38.65 -18.58
CA ALA A 146 -14.37 38.95 -17.23
C ALA A 146 -15.87 38.68 -17.05
N GLY A 147 -16.26 38.22 -15.86
CA GLY A 147 -17.66 38.10 -15.45
C GLY A 147 -18.28 36.71 -15.58
N TYR A 148 -17.48 35.66 -15.79
CA TYR A 148 -17.97 34.29 -15.70
C TYR A 148 -17.99 33.77 -14.26
N TYR A 149 -19.14 33.23 -13.88
CA TYR A 149 -19.38 32.65 -12.56
C TYR A 149 -19.94 31.25 -12.69
N LEU A 150 -19.53 30.37 -11.79
CA LEU A 150 -20.17 29.08 -11.57
C LEU A 150 -20.49 28.98 -10.08
N LEU A 151 -21.75 28.69 -9.74
CA LEU A 151 -22.23 28.66 -8.34
C LEU A 151 -21.90 29.95 -7.57
N ASN A 152 -22.03 31.12 -8.21
CA ASN A 152 -21.65 32.42 -7.63
C ASN A 152 -20.16 32.56 -7.25
N ILE A 153 -19.29 31.72 -7.81
CA ILE A 153 -17.84 31.77 -7.64
C ILE A 153 -17.21 32.20 -8.98
N PRO A 154 -16.38 33.25 -9.01
CA PRO A 154 -15.73 33.69 -10.24
C PRO A 154 -14.71 32.64 -10.72
N TYR A 155 -14.53 32.55 -12.04
CA TYR A 155 -13.66 31.54 -12.65
C TYR A 155 -12.21 31.66 -12.18
N SER A 156 -11.69 32.87 -11.94
CA SER A 156 -10.36 33.07 -11.32
C SER A 156 -10.23 32.38 -9.96
N ARG A 157 -11.27 32.44 -9.11
CA ARG A 157 -11.25 31.79 -7.79
C ARG A 157 -11.40 30.28 -7.88
N ILE A 158 -12.16 29.78 -8.86
CA ILE A 158 -12.24 28.34 -9.17
C ILE A 158 -10.86 27.85 -9.62
N GLY A 159 -10.24 28.56 -10.56
CA GLY A 159 -8.90 28.26 -11.05
C GLY A 159 -7.85 28.23 -9.95
N LEU A 160 -7.87 29.24 -9.07
CA LEU A 160 -7.03 29.31 -7.88
C LEU A 160 -7.19 28.09 -6.98
N LEU A 161 -8.42 27.69 -6.64
CA LEU A 161 -8.65 26.55 -5.76
C LEU A 161 -8.24 25.22 -6.40
N PHE A 162 -8.51 25.03 -7.70
CA PHE A 162 -8.03 23.86 -8.44
C PHE A 162 -6.51 23.78 -8.42
N ILE A 163 -5.81 24.87 -8.75
CA ILE A 163 -4.34 24.89 -8.75
C ILE A 163 -3.82 24.67 -7.33
N LEU A 164 -4.30 25.41 -6.33
CA LEU A 164 -3.81 25.36 -4.96
C LEU A 164 -3.95 23.97 -4.33
N LEU A 165 -5.13 23.34 -4.41
CA LEU A 165 -5.35 22.04 -3.79
C LEU A 165 -4.50 20.93 -4.43
N ASN A 166 -4.31 20.98 -5.75
CA ASN A 166 -3.47 20.00 -6.44
C ASN A 166 -1.97 20.28 -6.25
N LEU A 167 -1.57 21.55 -6.10
CA LEU A 167 -0.18 21.93 -5.77
C LEU A 167 0.23 21.45 -4.38
N ILE A 168 -0.67 21.52 -3.39
CA ILE A 168 -0.42 20.94 -2.06
C ILE A 168 -0.07 19.47 -2.21
N ASN A 169 -0.82 18.71 -3.00
CA ASN A 169 -0.53 17.28 -3.23
C ASN A 169 0.77 17.04 -4.02
N LEU A 170 1.24 17.98 -4.84
CA LEU A 170 2.56 17.89 -5.49
C LEU A 170 3.74 18.25 -4.59
N PHE A 171 3.50 18.78 -3.39
CA PHE A 171 4.57 19.22 -2.50
C PHE A 171 5.45 18.02 -2.07
N PRO A 172 6.78 18.19 -1.94
CA PRO A 172 7.72 17.10 -1.68
C PRO A 172 7.73 16.68 -0.20
N VAL A 173 6.56 16.30 0.33
CA VAL A 173 6.36 15.90 1.73
C VAL A 173 5.54 14.61 1.75
N TYR A 174 6.07 13.55 2.35
CA TYR A 174 5.31 12.31 2.53
C TYR A 174 4.22 12.53 3.60
N PRO A 175 2.95 12.12 3.40
CA PRO A 175 2.46 11.16 2.41
C PRO A 175 1.77 11.78 1.17
N LEU A 176 1.96 13.07 0.89
CA LEU A 176 1.38 13.72 -0.30
C LEU A 176 1.92 13.07 -1.58
N ASP A 177 1.21 13.20 -2.70
CA ASP A 177 1.56 12.52 -3.94
C ASP A 177 2.96 12.87 -4.46
N GLY A 178 3.37 14.12 -4.34
CA GLY A 178 4.71 14.58 -4.68
C GLY A 178 5.78 13.95 -3.79
N GLY A 179 5.51 13.82 -2.49
CA GLY A 179 6.37 13.10 -1.56
C GLY A 179 6.46 11.61 -1.88
N GLN A 180 5.33 10.95 -2.20
CA GLN A 180 5.32 9.56 -2.64
C GLN A 180 6.04 9.38 -3.98
N LEU A 181 5.93 10.35 -4.89
CA LEU A 181 6.58 10.33 -6.21
C LEU A 181 8.09 10.39 -6.04
N LEU A 182 8.58 11.32 -5.22
CA LEU A 182 9.98 11.40 -4.85
C LEU A 182 10.45 10.10 -4.22
N ASN A 183 9.70 9.58 -3.24
CA ASN A 183 10.10 8.39 -2.52
C ASN A 183 10.17 7.12 -3.39
N ARG A 184 9.26 6.96 -4.36
CA ARG A 184 9.19 5.74 -5.19
C ARG A 184 10.04 5.79 -6.46
N VAL A 185 10.22 6.98 -7.04
CA VAL A 185 10.93 7.13 -8.33
C VAL A 185 12.39 7.51 -8.15
N PHE A 186 12.68 8.38 -7.18
CA PHE A 186 13.99 8.98 -6.99
C PHE A 186 14.73 8.43 -5.78
N LEU A 187 14.00 8.09 -4.72
CA LEU A 187 14.55 7.37 -3.57
C LEU A 187 14.32 5.87 -3.75
N ASP A 188 15.16 5.10 -3.08
CA ASP A 188 14.94 3.67 -2.90
C ASP A 188 14.16 3.47 -1.60
N GLU A 189 12.97 2.87 -1.67
CA GLU A 189 11.98 2.88 -0.57
C GLU A 189 12.54 2.25 0.71
N GLU A 190 13.39 1.23 0.57
CA GLU A 190 14.06 0.54 1.69
C GLU A 190 15.29 1.28 2.23
N SER A 191 15.82 2.22 1.47
CA SER A 191 17.06 2.92 1.83
C SER A 191 16.89 3.80 3.07
N ILE A 192 18.02 4.05 3.74
CA ILE A 192 18.10 4.99 4.86
C ILE A 192 17.67 6.40 4.44
N ILE A 193 17.91 6.79 3.18
CA ILE A 193 17.55 8.11 2.64
C ILE A 193 16.03 8.28 2.59
N SER A 194 15.29 7.27 2.11
CA SER A 194 13.81 7.23 2.16
C SER A 194 13.29 7.41 3.59
N LYS A 195 13.88 6.69 4.55
CA LYS A 195 13.50 6.77 5.98
C LYS A 195 13.77 8.15 6.58
N ILE A 196 14.90 8.79 6.24
CA ILE A 196 15.21 10.17 6.65
C ILE A 196 14.21 11.15 6.04
N PHE A 197 13.90 11.02 4.74
CA PHE A 197 12.94 11.87 4.05
C PHE A 197 11.54 11.79 4.67
N ILE A 198 11.08 10.58 4.99
CA ILE A 198 9.81 10.34 5.71
C ILE A 198 9.84 11.01 7.10
N PHE A 199 10.93 10.88 7.85
CA PHE A 199 11.06 11.49 9.17
C PHE A 199 11.06 13.03 9.12
N LEU A 200 11.77 13.61 8.14
CA LEU A 200 11.73 15.06 7.89
C LEU A 200 10.33 15.53 7.51
N SER A 201 9.60 14.75 6.70
CA SER A 201 8.21 15.03 6.34
C SER A 201 7.30 15.06 7.58
N ILE A 202 7.44 14.09 8.49
CA ILE A 202 6.73 14.06 9.78
C ILE A 202 7.01 15.34 10.58
N GLY A 203 8.29 15.69 10.73
CA GLY A 203 8.71 16.90 11.46
C GLY A 203 8.12 18.17 10.86
N PHE A 204 8.17 18.32 9.55
CA PHE A 204 7.59 19.43 8.82
C PHE A 204 6.08 19.53 9.03
N MET A 205 5.34 18.42 8.89
CA MET A 205 3.89 18.41 9.09
C MET A 205 3.49 18.78 10.52
N CYS A 206 4.21 18.27 11.53
CA CYS A 206 3.99 18.64 12.92
C CYS A 206 4.25 20.14 13.16
N TRP A 207 5.36 20.66 12.64
CA TRP A 207 5.67 22.08 12.72
C TRP A 207 4.59 22.94 12.04
N PHE A 208 4.18 22.59 10.82
CA PHE A 208 3.17 23.31 10.07
C PHE A 208 1.79 23.28 10.76
N ALA A 209 1.39 22.14 11.31
CA ALA A 209 0.13 22.01 12.06
C ALA A 209 0.07 22.95 13.28
N ILE A 210 1.20 23.15 13.96
CA ILE A 210 1.33 24.06 15.12
C ILE A 210 1.31 25.53 14.67
N GLN A 211 1.99 25.87 13.57
CA GLN A 211 2.04 27.24 13.04
C GLN A 211 0.69 27.73 12.50
N MET A 212 -0.11 26.83 11.89
CA MET A 212 -1.41 27.14 11.27
C MET A 212 -2.63 26.81 12.17
N PRO A 213 -2.44 26.71 13.49
CA PRO A 213 -3.26 25.96 14.47
C PRO A 213 -4.27 24.93 13.90
N PHE A 214 -3.84 24.08 12.97
CA PHE A 214 -4.69 23.08 12.30
C PHE A 214 -4.34 21.68 12.79
N TYR A 215 -4.70 21.39 14.04
CA TYR A 215 -4.41 20.12 14.71
C TYR A 215 -4.96 18.86 14.01
N PRO A 216 -6.08 18.88 13.27
CA PRO A 216 -6.52 17.69 12.52
C PRO A 216 -5.46 17.14 11.55
N LEU A 217 -4.53 17.96 11.08
CA LEU A 217 -3.41 17.52 10.23
C LEU A 217 -2.49 16.51 10.91
N LEU A 218 -2.42 16.49 12.25
CA LEU A 218 -1.54 15.60 13.03
C LEU A 218 -1.89 14.12 12.91
N ILE A 219 -3.05 13.78 12.35
CA ILE A 219 -3.42 12.40 12.04
C ILE A 219 -2.46 11.75 11.04
N PHE A 220 -1.95 12.49 10.05
CA PHE A 220 -1.01 11.96 9.06
C PHE A 220 0.34 11.57 9.67
N PRO A 221 1.06 12.45 10.41
CA PRO A 221 2.30 12.05 11.07
C PRO A 221 2.07 10.93 12.11
N ALA A 222 0.93 10.92 12.82
CA ALA A 222 0.58 9.83 13.71
C ALA A 222 0.41 8.49 12.96
N MET A 223 -0.32 8.48 11.85
CA MET A 223 -0.48 7.29 10.99
C MET A 223 0.86 6.83 10.41
N MET A 224 1.73 7.74 10.00
CA MET A 224 3.06 7.40 9.49
C MET A 224 3.94 6.76 10.56
N LEU A 225 3.95 7.29 11.79
CA LEU A 225 4.69 6.71 12.90
C LEU A 225 4.17 5.30 13.23
N LEU A 226 2.85 5.12 13.28
CA LEU A 226 2.24 3.81 13.50
C LEU A 226 2.64 2.82 12.39
N ARG A 227 2.62 3.25 11.13
CA ARG A 227 3.05 2.45 9.99
C ARG A 227 4.51 2.03 10.10
N MET A 228 5.42 2.96 10.43
CA MET A 228 6.86 2.65 10.59
C MET A 228 7.12 1.62 11.70
N VAL A 229 6.34 1.67 12.79
CA VAL A 229 6.41 0.66 13.86
C VAL A 229 5.87 -0.70 13.38
N GLY A 230 4.83 -0.71 12.56
CA GLY A 230 4.26 -1.91 11.94
C GLY A 230 5.22 -2.58 10.97
N GLU A 231 5.83 -1.82 10.05
CA GLU A 231 6.78 -2.33 9.04
C GLU A 231 7.98 -3.04 9.69
N LYS A 232 8.55 -2.48 10.76
CA LYS A 232 9.64 -3.15 11.49
C LYS A 232 9.27 -4.54 12.02
N LYS A 233 8.03 -4.71 12.50
CA LYS A 233 7.57 -6.00 13.00
C LYS A 233 7.38 -6.99 11.86
N ILE A 234 6.76 -6.53 10.77
CA ILE A 234 6.52 -7.34 9.58
C ILE A 234 7.83 -7.82 8.96
N ASN A 235 8.80 -6.93 8.75
CA ASN A 235 10.09 -7.29 8.15
C ASN A 235 10.89 -8.29 9.01
N ASN A 236 10.71 -8.30 10.33
CA ASN A 236 11.34 -9.29 11.20
C ASN A 236 10.71 -10.68 11.03
N ILE A 237 9.39 -10.75 10.90
CA ILE A 237 8.67 -12.00 10.66
C ILE A 237 9.04 -12.57 9.29
N GLU A 238 9.08 -11.72 8.25
CA GLU A 238 9.47 -12.07 6.89
C GLU A 238 10.87 -12.67 6.82
N LYS A 239 11.87 -12.03 7.45
CA LYS A 239 13.23 -12.59 7.55
C LYS A 239 13.28 -13.96 8.22
N ARG A 240 12.39 -14.21 9.20
CA ARG A 240 12.28 -15.52 9.86
C ARG A 240 11.67 -16.56 8.93
N ILE A 241 10.64 -16.20 8.17
CA ILE A 241 10.03 -17.05 7.14
C ILE A 241 11.08 -17.44 6.07
N GLU A 242 11.86 -16.47 5.59
CA GLU A 242 12.94 -16.70 4.64
C GLU A 242 14.06 -17.58 5.22
N ALA A 243 14.41 -17.38 6.49
CA ALA A 243 15.39 -18.22 7.19
C ALA A 243 14.94 -19.68 7.32
N GLU A 244 13.63 -19.95 7.33
CA GLU A 244 13.06 -21.30 7.28
C GLU A 244 12.97 -21.87 5.84
N GLY A 245 13.46 -21.14 4.84
CA GLY A 245 13.52 -21.56 3.44
C GLY A 245 12.18 -21.50 2.70
N ILE A 246 11.21 -20.74 3.23
CA ILE A 246 9.89 -20.58 2.62
C ILE A 246 9.96 -19.43 1.61
N ASN A 247 9.52 -19.68 0.38
CA ASN A 247 9.47 -18.65 -0.66
C ASN A 247 8.32 -17.67 -0.40
N THR A 248 8.65 -16.42 -0.11
CA THR A 248 7.70 -15.32 0.15
C THR A 248 7.27 -14.59 -1.14
N ASP A 249 7.87 -14.91 -2.28
CA ASP A 249 7.61 -14.29 -3.59
C ASP A 249 6.49 -15.02 -4.36
N LEU A 250 5.45 -15.49 -3.66
CA LEU A 250 4.34 -16.27 -4.21
C LEU A 250 3.00 -15.56 -3.99
N GLU A 251 2.02 -15.83 -4.86
CA GLU A 251 0.63 -15.48 -4.54
C GLU A 251 0.12 -16.42 -3.46
N TYR A 252 -0.79 -15.92 -2.61
CA TYR A 252 -1.42 -16.77 -1.61
C TYR A 252 -2.14 -17.97 -2.25
N GLU A 253 -2.66 -17.82 -3.46
CA GLU A 253 -3.28 -18.89 -4.24
C GLU A 253 -2.27 -19.97 -4.68
N ASP A 254 -1.00 -19.59 -4.88
CA ASP A 254 0.09 -20.49 -5.28
C ASP A 254 0.89 -21.04 -4.08
N LEU A 255 0.73 -20.44 -2.90
CA LEU A 255 1.41 -20.87 -1.67
C LEU A 255 1.09 -22.34 -1.35
N PRO A 256 2.08 -23.23 -1.21
CA PRO A 256 1.83 -24.62 -0.80
C PRO A 256 1.14 -24.69 0.57
N ASP A 257 0.23 -25.65 0.75
CA ASP A 257 -0.50 -25.82 2.02
C ASP A 257 0.46 -26.03 3.21
N LYS A 258 1.55 -26.77 2.99
CA LYS A 258 2.65 -26.92 3.94
C LYS A 258 3.23 -25.59 4.42
N ASP A 259 3.48 -24.69 3.48
CA ASP A 259 4.10 -23.39 3.76
C ASP A 259 3.11 -22.45 4.46
N TYR A 260 1.82 -22.54 4.12
CA TYR A 260 0.76 -21.87 4.89
C TYR A 260 0.81 -22.22 6.38
N TRP A 261 0.79 -23.52 6.71
CA TRP A 261 0.78 -23.96 8.11
C TRP A 261 2.08 -23.60 8.85
N ARG A 262 3.22 -23.60 8.15
CA ARG A 262 4.49 -23.14 8.72
C ARG A 262 4.48 -21.64 9.01
N ILE A 263 4.11 -20.81 8.03
CA ILE A 263 4.00 -19.36 8.21
C ILE A 263 2.99 -19.03 9.33
N ARG A 264 1.87 -19.76 9.41
CA ARG A 264 0.89 -19.63 10.50
C ARG A 264 1.53 -19.83 11.87
N ASN A 265 2.32 -20.90 12.05
CA ASN A 265 2.98 -21.16 13.33
C ASN A 265 3.98 -20.06 13.70
N ILE A 266 4.79 -19.60 12.74
CA ILE A 266 5.72 -18.47 12.94
C ILE A 266 4.94 -17.21 13.39
N LEU A 267 3.79 -16.95 12.75
CA LEU A 267 2.94 -15.81 13.10
C LEU A 267 2.35 -15.91 14.50
N ILE A 268 1.94 -17.10 14.94
CA ILE A 268 1.39 -17.33 16.29
C ILE A 268 2.44 -17.04 17.36
N GLU A 269 3.68 -17.44 17.13
CA GLU A 269 4.79 -17.23 18.06
C GLU A 269 5.19 -15.75 18.18
N GLU A 270 5.32 -15.07 17.05
CA GLU A 270 5.89 -13.71 16.98
C GLU A 270 4.84 -12.60 17.18
N HIS A 271 3.62 -12.82 16.70
CA HIS A 271 2.61 -11.78 16.66
C HIS A 271 1.70 -11.82 17.88
N ASN A 272 1.80 -10.81 18.75
CA ASN A 272 1.05 -10.72 20.01
C ASN A 272 -0.48 -10.93 19.87
N SER A 273 -1.08 -10.61 18.72
CA SER A 273 -2.52 -10.79 18.49
C SER A 273 -2.97 -12.23 18.25
N PHE A 274 -2.03 -13.16 18.06
CA PHE A 274 -2.28 -14.57 17.74
C PHE A 274 -1.74 -15.53 18.81
N LYS A 275 -1.22 -15.04 19.94
CA LYS A 275 -0.63 -15.89 21.01
C LYS A 275 -1.62 -16.84 21.69
N ASP A 276 -2.91 -16.55 21.57
CA ASP A 276 -4.01 -17.37 22.08
C ASP A 276 -4.47 -18.44 21.07
N VAL A 277 -3.92 -18.43 19.86
CA VAL A 277 -4.18 -19.44 18.84
C VAL A 277 -3.26 -20.64 19.08
N SER A 278 -3.81 -21.85 19.00
CA SER A 278 -3.00 -23.07 19.17
C SER A 278 -2.10 -23.32 17.95
N PRO A 279 -0.80 -23.59 18.13
CA PRO A 279 0.10 -23.95 17.03
C PRO A 279 -0.22 -25.35 16.52
N ALA A 280 0.01 -25.59 15.22
CA ALA A 280 -0.14 -26.91 14.64
C ALA A 280 1.12 -27.78 14.86
N PRO A 281 1.00 -29.12 15.05
CA PRO A 281 -0.23 -29.93 15.10
C PRO A 281 -0.99 -29.84 16.44
N PRO A 282 -2.34 -30.00 16.48
CA PRO A 282 -3.23 -30.41 15.39
C PRO A 282 -3.51 -29.30 14.36
N PHE A 283 -3.79 -29.70 13.11
CA PHE A 283 -4.05 -28.79 12.00
C PHE A 283 -5.53 -28.38 11.94
N GLU A 284 -5.94 -27.54 12.88
CA GLU A 284 -7.32 -27.02 12.98
C GLU A 284 -7.35 -25.50 12.73
N TYR A 285 -8.39 -25.04 12.03
CA TYR A 285 -8.60 -23.61 11.84
C TYR A 285 -9.12 -22.96 13.11
N ASP A 286 -8.61 -21.76 13.40
CA ASP A 286 -9.04 -20.96 14.54
C ASP A 286 -10.14 -19.96 14.15
N GLU A 287 -10.84 -19.36 15.12
CA GLU A 287 -11.76 -18.24 14.84
C GLU A 287 -11.06 -17.05 14.19
N LYS A 288 -9.76 -16.88 14.44
CA LYS A 288 -8.92 -15.82 13.87
C LYS A 288 -8.29 -16.18 12.53
N GLU A 289 -8.60 -17.33 11.95
CA GLU A 289 -7.92 -17.83 10.74
C GLU A 289 -8.04 -16.86 9.55
N GLU A 290 -9.15 -16.15 9.41
CA GLU A 290 -9.30 -15.12 8.37
C GLU A 290 -8.28 -13.98 8.53
N ARG A 291 -8.01 -13.54 9.77
CA ARG A 291 -7.02 -12.50 10.06
C ARG A 291 -5.60 -13.01 9.85
N ILE A 292 -5.33 -14.25 10.23
CA ILE A 292 -4.05 -14.93 9.98
C ILE A 292 -3.80 -14.98 8.48
N MET A 293 -4.74 -15.52 7.70
CA MET A 293 -4.65 -15.59 6.24
C MET A 293 -4.43 -14.22 5.61
N THR A 294 -5.18 -13.19 6.02
CA THR A 294 -4.99 -11.82 5.52
C THR A 294 -3.60 -11.28 5.86
N THR A 295 -3.06 -11.63 7.03
CA THR A 295 -1.71 -11.23 7.45
C THR A 295 -0.66 -11.96 6.61
N ILE A 296 -0.81 -13.26 6.37
CA ILE A 296 0.05 -14.04 5.46
C ILE A 296 0.02 -13.44 4.05
N GLN A 297 -1.16 -13.08 3.53
CA GLN A 297 -1.30 -12.40 2.25
C GLN A 297 -0.55 -11.07 2.18
N HIS A 298 -0.40 -10.36 3.30
CA HIS A 298 0.38 -9.12 3.37
C HIS A 298 1.89 -9.36 3.51
N LEU A 299 2.31 -10.49 4.08
CA LEU A 299 3.72 -10.92 4.18
C LEU A 299 4.25 -11.44 2.85
N LEU A 300 3.40 -12.09 2.06
CA LEU A 300 3.75 -12.50 0.72
C LEU A 300 3.96 -11.24 -0.14
N HIS A 301 5.18 -11.09 -0.64
CA HIS A 301 5.74 -9.81 -1.02
C HIS A 301 4.98 -9.09 -2.14
N ARG A 302 4.98 -7.75 -2.04
CA ARG A 302 4.69 -6.84 -3.15
C ARG A 302 5.97 -6.12 -3.54
N HIS A 303 6.52 -6.39 -4.71
CA HIS A 303 7.76 -5.77 -5.15
C HIS A 303 7.50 -4.49 -5.94
N LEU A 304 8.21 -3.41 -5.58
CA LEU A 304 8.33 -2.25 -6.44
C LEU A 304 9.44 -2.49 -7.47
N ILE A 305 9.07 -2.59 -8.74
CA ILE A 305 10.05 -2.83 -9.81
C ILE A 305 10.66 -1.51 -10.24
N GLN A 306 11.98 -1.37 -10.09
CA GLN A 306 12.72 -0.19 -10.53
C GLN A 306 13.01 -0.22 -12.04
N ASP A 307 11.99 0.05 -12.85
CA ASP A 307 12.03 -0.11 -14.31
C ASP A 307 12.31 1.19 -15.10
N LEU A 308 12.66 2.29 -14.40
CA LEU A 308 12.73 3.63 -14.96
C LEU A 308 14.17 4.04 -15.30
N SER A 309 14.41 4.37 -16.57
CA SER A 309 15.71 4.88 -17.03
C SER A 309 15.97 6.28 -16.47
N ILE A 310 17.24 6.69 -16.43
CA ILE A 310 17.63 8.05 -16.01
C ILE A 310 16.89 9.11 -16.83
N THR A 311 16.79 8.93 -18.15
CA THR A 311 16.03 9.82 -19.03
C THR A 311 14.55 9.90 -18.64
N GLY A 312 13.93 8.76 -18.32
CA GLY A 312 12.55 8.74 -17.84
C GLY A 312 12.39 9.48 -16.52
N LYS A 313 13.35 9.36 -15.59
CA LYS A 313 13.32 10.06 -14.30
C LYS A 313 13.40 11.57 -14.49
N ILE A 314 14.27 12.03 -15.39
CA ILE A 314 14.38 13.43 -15.79
C ILE A 314 13.05 13.92 -16.38
N PHE A 315 12.43 13.14 -17.28
CA PHE A 315 11.15 13.52 -17.88
C PHE A 315 10.03 13.65 -16.84
N ILE A 316 9.92 12.70 -15.91
CA ILE A 316 8.95 12.77 -14.80
C ILE A 316 9.23 13.98 -13.90
N PHE A 317 10.50 14.24 -13.59
CA PHE A 317 10.88 15.40 -12.80
C PHE A 317 10.47 16.70 -13.48
N LEU A 318 10.66 16.83 -14.80
CA LEU A 318 10.25 18.02 -15.55
C LEU A 318 8.73 18.22 -15.51
N ILE A 319 7.94 17.15 -15.65
CA ILE A 319 6.48 17.23 -15.53
C ILE A 319 6.07 17.68 -14.12
N TRP A 320 6.66 17.08 -13.10
CA TRP A 320 6.41 17.41 -11.70
C TRP A 320 6.77 18.88 -11.40
N ALA A 321 7.95 19.32 -11.83
CA ALA A 321 8.42 20.69 -11.68
C ALA A 321 7.54 21.70 -12.46
N ALA A 322 7.09 21.35 -13.67
CA ALA A 322 6.17 22.18 -14.44
C ALA A 322 4.79 22.30 -13.75
N GLY A 323 4.30 21.21 -13.14
CA GLY A 323 3.10 21.23 -12.31
C GLY A 323 3.24 22.18 -11.13
N ILE A 324 4.36 22.10 -10.39
CA ILE A 324 4.65 23.04 -9.29
C ILE A 324 4.75 24.48 -9.80
N ALA A 325 5.44 24.69 -10.90
CA ALA A 325 5.66 26.02 -11.48
C ALA A 325 4.41 26.63 -12.13
N SER A 326 3.28 25.91 -12.21
CA SER A 326 2.11 26.33 -12.97
C SER A 326 1.57 27.73 -12.63
N PRO A 327 1.53 28.19 -11.35
CA PRO A 327 1.09 29.56 -11.05
C PRO A 327 1.98 30.63 -11.69
N TRP A 328 3.30 30.41 -11.68
CA TRP A 328 4.26 31.36 -12.26
C TRP A 328 4.23 31.33 -13.79
N LEU A 329 4.02 30.16 -14.39
CA LEU A 329 3.94 30.02 -15.85
C LEU A 329 2.76 30.80 -16.45
N ILE A 330 1.69 31.00 -15.69
CA ILE A 330 0.49 31.73 -16.14
C ILE A 330 0.42 33.16 -15.57
N ASN A 331 1.49 33.64 -14.91
CA ASN A 331 1.51 34.93 -14.20
C ASN A 331 0.31 35.11 -13.26
N MET A 332 0.00 34.05 -12.50
CA MET A 332 -1.14 34.06 -11.60
C MET A 332 -0.99 35.12 -10.52
N ASP A 333 -2.05 35.86 -10.22
CA ASP A 333 -2.06 36.78 -9.09
C ASP A 333 -2.00 35.99 -7.77
N MET A 334 -0.85 36.08 -7.11
CA MET A 334 -0.57 35.43 -5.82
C MET A 334 -0.93 36.33 -4.64
N SER A 335 -1.60 37.47 -4.85
CA SER A 335 -2.05 38.37 -3.78
C SER A 335 -2.92 37.68 -2.71
N PHE A 336 -3.57 36.57 -3.07
CA PHE A 336 -4.26 35.69 -2.12
C PHE A 336 -3.37 35.26 -0.94
N PHE A 337 -2.09 34.94 -1.17
CA PHE A 337 -1.18 34.50 -0.11
C PHE A 337 -0.85 35.60 0.91
N LYS A 338 -1.00 36.88 0.52
CA LYS A 338 -0.83 38.01 1.45
C LYS A 338 -1.87 38.00 2.58
N GLN A 339 -3.03 37.36 2.36
CA GLN A 339 -4.04 37.16 3.40
C GLN A 339 -3.59 36.19 4.50
N PHE A 340 -2.55 35.39 4.22
CA PHE A 340 -1.94 34.45 5.15
C PHE A 340 -0.60 34.98 5.72
N GLY A 341 -0.25 36.25 5.46
CA GLY A 341 0.94 36.89 6.02
C GLY A 341 2.27 36.56 5.34
N PHE A 342 2.24 36.02 4.12
CA PHE A 342 3.43 35.75 3.29
C PHE A 342 3.78 36.89 2.33
#